data_AF-A0A359I6P2-F1
#
_entry.id   AF-A0A359I6P2-F1
#
_cell.length_a   1.000
_cell.length_b   1.000
_cell.length_c   1.000
_cell.angle_alpha   90.00
_cell.angle_beta   90.00
_cell.angle_gamma   90.00
#
_symmetry.space_group_name_H-M   'P 1'
#
loop_
_entity.id
_entity.type
_entity.pdbx_description
1 polymer ?
#
loop_
_entity_poly.entity_id
_entity_poly.type
_entity_poly.pdbx_seq_one_letter_code
_entity_poly.pdbx_strand_id
1 'polypeptide(L)'
;MAVNDFLKAISASLLMEQVMAPKWNFKTKVDDEDTPEKPKKPGEDDHVIEVKGLPKLNEKTKAIVENDLDTLVATTLSDKNIREAIIGEGMAEMITEVYIPKIIRDTYPDLNEEEVDAVAKHTILTIATQGEQVVGPDDSGNKFIKIANKFVNLNDLDINLIAEINPFQRAYEVVSKSLTPEVLRTIQYVIEDKRSEKLTDEEAILLFTKYLPKWREENPGKVKPEINDGDPLARRIAMAIEHLRQLKRNKLAQQQ
;
A
#
# COMPACT_ATOMS: atom_id res chain seq x y z
N MET A 1 13.40 -22.17 2.84
CA MET A 1 13.58 -22.04 1.38
C MET A 1 12.22 -21.98 0.69
N ALA A 2 11.37 -23.00 0.85
CA ALA A 2 10.04 -23.09 0.23
C ALA A 2 9.15 -21.83 0.34
N VAL A 3 9.03 -21.20 1.51
CA VAL A 3 8.20 -19.98 1.69
C VAL A 3 8.70 -18.80 0.84
N ASN A 4 10.01 -18.60 0.78
CA ASN A 4 10.59 -17.49 0.01
C ASN A 4 10.46 -17.72 -1.49
N ASP A 5 10.65 -18.95 -1.95
CA ASP A 5 10.50 -19.30 -3.36
C ASP A 5 9.04 -19.20 -3.80
N PHE A 6 8.10 -19.52 -2.90
CA PHE A 6 6.67 -19.30 -3.11
C PHE A 6 6.31 -17.81 -3.18
N LEU A 7 6.80 -16.99 -2.26
CA LEU A 7 6.63 -15.53 -2.30
C LEU A 7 7.17 -14.92 -3.60
N LYS A 8 8.31 -15.41 -4.10
CA LYS A 8 8.84 -15.03 -5.42
C LYS A 8 7.90 -15.42 -6.56
N ALA A 9 7.32 -16.62 -6.51
CA ALA A 9 6.41 -17.09 -7.55
C ALA A 9 5.14 -16.24 -7.62
N ILE A 10 4.59 -15.82 -6.47
CA ILE A 10 3.43 -14.91 -6.42
C ILE A 10 3.77 -13.56 -7.08
N SER A 11 4.89 -12.95 -6.68
CA SER A 11 5.32 -11.70 -7.31
C SER A 11 5.53 -11.86 -8.80
N ALA A 12 6.15 -12.96 -9.25
CA ALA A 12 6.32 -13.22 -10.67
C ALA A 12 4.96 -13.33 -11.41
N SER A 13 3.98 -14.03 -10.83
CA SER A 13 2.63 -14.13 -11.40
C SER A 13 1.95 -12.75 -11.52
N LEU A 14 2.08 -11.91 -10.50
CA LEU A 14 1.53 -10.54 -10.53
C LEU A 14 2.26 -9.69 -11.57
N LEU A 15 3.58 -9.80 -11.69
CA LEU A 15 4.32 -9.07 -12.72
C LEU A 15 3.94 -9.50 -14.13
N MET A 16 3.66 -10.79 -14.34
CA MET A 16 3.12 -11.27 -15.61
C MET A 16 1.72 -10.70 -15.90
N GLU A 17 0.87 -10.60 -14.89
CA GLU A 17 -0.44 -9.95 -15.03
C GLU A 17 -0.30 -8.46 -15.38
N GLN A 18 0.68 -7.76 -14.80
CA GLN A 18 0.93 -6.34 -15.07
C GLN A 18 1.29 -6.08 -16.53
N VAL A 19 2.13 -6.94 -17.13
CA VAL A 19 2.57 -6.76 -18.53
C VAL A 19 1.49 -7.16 -19.53
N MET A 20 0.47 -7.93 -19.12
CA MET A 20 -0.60 -8.41 -19.99
C MET A 20 -1.90 -7.61 -19.85
N ALA A 21 -2.15 -6.97 -18.71
CA ALA A 21 -3.38 -6.24 -18.43
C ALA A 21 -3.37 -4.82 -19.03
N PRO A 22 -4.55 -4.27 -19.38
CA PRO A 22 -4.69 -2.86 -19.74
C PRO A 22 -4.22 -1.95 -18.60
N LYS A 23 -3.51 -0.87 -18.95
CA LYS A 23 -2.96 0.08 -17.98
C LYS A 23 -3.92 1.24 -17.75
N TRP A 24 -4.20 1.52 -16.49
CA TRP A 24 -4.98 2.69 -16.08
C TRP A 24 -4.04 3.86 -15.76
N ASN A 25 -4.33 5.02 -16.34
CA ASN A 25 -3.65 6.28 -16.05
C ASN A 25 -4.51 7.09 -15.08
N PHE A 26 -3.91 7.53 -13.98
CA PHE A 26 -4.62 8.29 -12.96
C PHE A 26 -4.33 9.78 -13.09
N LYS A 27 -5.35 10.62 -12.93
CA LYS A 27 -5.21 12.09 -12.92
C LYS A 27 -5.97 12.69 -11.73
N THR A 28 -5.49 13.83 -11.24
CA THR A 28 -6.20 14.61 -10.23
C THR A 28 -7.53 15.11 -10.80
N LYS A 29 -8.64 14.77 -10.13
CA LYS A 29 -9.95 15.35 -10.42
C LYS A 29 -9.96 16.82 -10.02
N VAL A 30 -10.44 17.70 -10.90
CA VAL A 30 -10.58 19.14 -10.64
C VAL A 30 -12.03 19.41 -10.25
N ASP A 31 -12.26 19.93 -9.04
CA ASP A 31 -13.60 20.19 -8.47
C ASP A 31 -14.24 21.52 -8.99
N ASP A 32 -13.76 22.13 -10.07
CA ASP A 32 -14.31 23.40 -10.58
C ASP A 32 -15.66 23.18 -11.29
N GLU A 33 -16.76 23.61 -10.65
CA GLU A 33 -18.11 23.66 -11.23
C GLU A 33 -18.22 24.53 -12.49
N ASP A 34 -17.21 25.37 -12.77
CA ASP A 34 -17.18 26.34 -13.89
C ASP A 34 -16.31 25.91 -15.08
N THR A 35 -15.67 24.73 -15.04
CA THR A 35 -14.95 24.23 -16.22
C THR A 35 -15.91 23.35 -17.03
N PRO A 36 -16.30 23.74 -18.26
CA PRO A 36 -17.10 22.85 -19.09
C PRO A 36 -16.32 21.54 -19.24
N GLU A 37 -16.95 20.41 -18.87
CA GLU A 37 -16.45 19.07 -19.16
C GLU A 37 -16.01 19.08 -20.62
N LYS A 38 -14.69 19.09 -20.87
CA LYS A 38 -14.20 19.02 -22.24
C LYS A 38 -14.79 17.75 -22.81
N PRO A 39 -15.48 17.79 -23.97
CA PRO A 39 -16.04 16.58 -24.55
C PRO A 39 -14.92 15.56 -24.72
N LYS A 40 -14.98 14.49 -23.91
CA LYS A 40 -14.00 13.40 -23.90
C LYS A 40 -13.92 12.86 -25.31
N LYS A 41 -12.73 12.87 -25.91
CA LYS A 41 -12.56 12.35 -27.26
C LYS A 41 -12.75 10.83 -27.21
N PRO A 42 -13.66 10.25 -28.01
CA PRO A 42 -13.83 8.80 -28.04
C PRO A 42 -12.50 8.13 -28.41
N GLY A 43 -12.00 7.25 -27.53
CA GLY A 43 -10.81 6.43 -27.76
C GLY A 43 -9.50 6.88 -27.10
N GLU A 44 -9.36 8.14 -26.64
CA GLU A 44 -8.13 8.63 -25.99
C GLU A 44 -8.24 8.63 -24.44
N ASP A 45 -9.46 8.72 -23.90
CA ASP A 45 -9.75 8.80 -22.46
C ASP A 45 -10.27 7.49 -21.83
N ASP A 46 -10.37 6.40 -22.58
CA ASP A 46 -10.97 5.16 -22.07
C ASP A 46 -10.11 4.45 -21.01
N HIS A 47 -8.85 4.82 -20.88
CA HIS A 47 -7.91 4.32 -19.86
C HIS A 47 -7.48 5.38 -18.84
N VAL A 48 -8.19 6.52 -18.77
CA VAL A 48 -7.90 7.58 -17.80
C VAL A 48 -8.95 7.59 -16.70
N ILE A 49 -8.48 7.49 -15.45
CA ILE A 49 -9.32 7.55 -14.25
C ILE A 49 -8.98 8.82 -13.48
N GLU A 50 -9.99 9.63 -13.20
CA GLU A 50 -9.86 10.83 -12.37
C GLU A 50 -10.10 10.48 -10.91
N VAL A 51 -9.22 10.94 -10.02
CA VAL A 51 -9.26 10.65 -8.58
C VAL A 51 -9.28 11.96 -7.81
N LYS A 52 -10.28 12.12 -6.94
CA LYS A 52 -10.39 13.28 -6.06
C LYS A 52 -9.29 13.28 -5.00
N GLY A 53 -8.64 14.43 -4.80
CA GLY A 53 -7.59 14.59 -3.79
C GLY A 53 -6.24 13.96 -4.14
N LEU A 54 -6.06 13.45 -5.37
CA LEU A 54 -4.76 12.95 -5.83
C LEU A 54 -3.77 14.12 -5.98
N PRO A 55 -2.56 14.05 -5.39
CA PRO A 55 -1.57 15.12 -5.49
C PRO A 55 -1.23 15.46 -6.95
N LYS A 56 -1.06 16.75 -7.25
CA LYS A 56 -0.65 17.18 -8.58
C LYS A 56 0.80 16.79 -8.84
N LEU A 57 1.05 16.20 -10.01
CA LEU A 57 2.40 15.86 -10.45
C LEU A 57 3.13 17.10 -10.98
N ASN A 58 4.40 17.23 -10.62
CA ASN A 58 5.33 18.17 -11.23
C ASN A 58 6.08 17.48 -12.39
N GLU A 59 6.97 18.18 -13.07
CA GLU A 59 7.68 17.61 -14.22
C GLU A 59 8.46 16.33 -13.88
N LYS A 60 9.08 16.27 -12.70
CA LYS A 60 9.87 15.12 -12.25
C LYS A 60 8.96 13.93 -11.92
N THR A 61 7.95 14.13 -11.08
CA THR A 61 7.06 13.04 -10.66
C THR A 61 6.20 12.56 -11.82
N LYS A 62 5.84 13.45 -12.76
CA LYS A 62 5.18 13.07 -14.01
C LYS A 62 6.07 12.17 -14.87
N ALA A 63 7.36 12.50 -15.03
CA ALA A 63 8.29 11.66 -15.77
C ALA A 63 8.41 10.25 -15.15
N ILE A 64 8.45 10.15 -13.82
CA ILE A 64 8.48 8.85 -13.11
C ILE A 64 7.19 8.07 -13.33
N VAL A 65 6.02 8.71 -13.17
CA VAL A 65 4.72 8.06 -13.33
C VAL A 65 4.47 7.63 -14.78
N GLU A 66 4.96 8.37 -15.78
CA GLU A 66 4.73 8.03 -17.19
C GLU A 66 5.71 6.99 -17.73
N ASN A 67 6.98 7.00 -17.28
CA ASN A 67 8.03 6.17 -17.88
C ASN A 67 8.49 5.02 -16.99
N ASP A 68 8.52 5.22 -15.67
CA ASP A 68 9.18 4.31 -14.74
C ASP A 68 8.22 3.58 -13.79
N LEU A 69 6.92 3.87 -13.88
CA LEU A 69 5.91 3.29 -12.98
C LEU A 69 5.90 1.76 -13.03
N ASP A 70 6.12 1.16 -14.19
CA ASP A 70 6.20 -0.30 -14.30
C ASP A 70 7.39 -0.88 -13.53
N THR A 71 8.55 -0.24 -13.66
CA THR A 71 9.77 -0.60 -12.95
C THR A 71 9.58 -0.42 -11.44
N LEU A 72 8.89 0.63 -11.03
CA LEU A 72 8.60 0.90 -9.62
C LEU A 72 7.63 -0.12 -9.03
N VAL A 73 6.57 -0.49 -9.77
CA VAL A 73 5.68 -1.59 -9.37
C VAL A 73 6.47 -2.90 -9.29
N ALA A 74 7.35 -3.17 -10.25
CA ALA A 74 8.18 -4.37 -10.25
C ALA A 74 9.12 -4.44 -9.05
N THR A 75 9.75 -3.31 -8.72
CA THR A 75 10.62 -3.17 -7.55
C THR A 75 9.81 -3.36 -6.26
N THR A 76 8.63 -2.75 -6.18
CA THR A 76 7.71 -2.86 -5.05
C THR A 76 7.27 -4.31 -4.81
N LEU A 77 6.78 -5.01 -5.84
CA LEU A 77 6.34 -6.40 -5.76
C LEU A 77 7.49 -7.37 -5.45
N SER A 78 8.72 -7.01 -5.81
CA SER A 78 9.91 -7.83 -5.57
C SER A 78 10.52 -7.59 -4.18
N ASP A 79 10.15 -6.51 -3.49
CA ASP A 79 10.68 -6.22 -2.16
C ASP A 79 10.33 -7.33 -1.16
N LYS A 80 11.27 -7.62 -0.27
CA LYS A 80 11.11 -8.71 0.69
C LYS A 80 10.08 -8.36 1.76
N ASN A 81 10.11 -7.14 2.29
CA ASN A 81 9.21 -6.71 3.35
C ASN A 81 7.77 -6.63 2.82
N ILE A 82 7.59 -6.11 1.60
CA ILE A 82 6.31 -6.13 0.89
C ILE A 82 5.78 -7.57 0.78
N ARG A 83 6.56 -8.50 0.21
CA ARG A 83 6.10 -9.89 0.02
C ARG A 83 5.72 -10.60 1.32
N GLU A 84 6.49 -10.39 2.38
CA GLU A 84 6.16 -10.90 3.70
C GLU A 84 4.93 -10.19 4.30
N ALA A 85 4.72 -8.90 3.99
CA ALA A 85 3.57 -8.13 4.46
C ALA A 85 2.27 -8.50 3.76
N ILE A 86 2.31 -8.91 2.49
CA ILE A 86 1.14 -9.36 1.71
C ILE A 86 0.39 -10.51 2.38
N ILE A 87 1.13 -11.45 2.98
CA ILE A 87 0.54 -12.63 3.63
C ILE A 87 0.15 -12.35 5.09
N GLY A 88 0.72 -11.30 5.69
CA GLY A 88 0.44 -10.88 7.05
C GLY A 88 -0.88 -10.12 7.16
N GLU A 89 -1.69 -10.48 8.16
CA GLU A 89 -2.97 -9.81 8.42
C GLU A 89 -2.74 -8.37 8.92
N GLY A 90 -3.60 -7.43 8.50
CA GLY A 90 -3.59 -6.04 9.00
C GLY A 90 -2.42 -5.17 8.53
N MET A 91 -1.67 -5.58 7.50
CA MET A 91 -0.46 -4.86 7.04
C MET A 91 -0.68 -3.93 5.85
N ALA A 92 -1.92 -3.76 5.37
CA ALA A 92 -2.20 -2.91 4.19
C ALA A 92 -1.69 -1.48 4.39
N GLU A 93 -2.01 -0.88 5.53
CA GLU A 93 -1.61 0.47 5.90
C GLU A 93 -0.09 0.60 6.10
N MET A 94 0.57 -0.43 6.64
CA MET A 94 2.03 -0.48 6.71
C MET A 94 2.66 -0.46 5.33
N ILE A 95 2.06 -1.16 4.37
CA ILE A 95 2.58 -1.21 3.01
C ILE A 95 2.41 0.15 2.32
N THR A 96 1.20 0.73 2.39
CA THR A 96 0.87 1.97 1.68
C THR A 96 1.57 3.19 2.30
N GLU A 97 1.67 3.27 3.62
CA GLU A 97 2.19 4.45 4.33
C GLU A 97 3.70 4.37 4.64
N VAL A 98 4.29 3.17 4.64
CA VAL A 98 5.69 3.00 5.06
C VAL A 98 6.53 2.36 3.96
N TYR A 99 6.19 1.15 3.53
CA TYR A 99 7.07 0.39 2.65
C TYR A 99 7.14 0.95 1.24
N ILE A 100 6.01 1.30 0.61
CA ILE A 100 6.00 1.89 -0.73
C ILE A 100 6.74 3.24 -0.75
N PRO A 101 6.44 4.21 0.15
CA PRO A 101 7.18 5.47 0.21
C PRO A 101 8.68 5.26 0.44
N LYS A 102 9.08 4.30 1.27
CA LYS A 102 10.48 3.98 1.51
C LYS A 102 11.19 3.48 0.24
N ILE A 103 10.58 2.54 -0.48
CA ILE A 103 11.13 2.03 -1.76
C ILE A 103 11.30 3.18 -2.75
N ILE A 104 10.35 4.12 -2.80
CA ILE A 104 10.44 5.30 -3.66
C ILE A 104 11.59 6.21 -3.24
N ARG A 105 11.77 6.51 -1.95
CA ARG A 105 12.91 7.30 -1.46
C ARG A 105 14.25 6.63 -1.78
N ASP A 106 14.33 5.32 -1.61
CA ASP A 106 15.55 4.55 -1.88
C ASP A 106 15.86 4.52 -3.38
N THR A 107 14.83 4.50 -4.24
CA THR A 107 14.96 4.51 -5.71
C THR A 107 15.24 5.91 -6.26
N TYR A 108 14.63 6.93 -5.67
CA TYR A 108 14.71 8.33 -6.09
C TYR A 108 15.03 9.24 -4.89
N PRO A 109 16.32 9.33 -4.47
CA PRO A 109 16.72 10.09 -3.28
C PRO A 109 16.52 11.61 -3.41
N ASP A 110 16.36 12.11 -4.63
CA ASP A 110 16.20 13.55 -4.92
C ASP A 110 14.75 14.04 -4.75
N LEU A 111 13.80 13.16 -4.44
CA LEU A 111 12.41 13.52 -4.21
C LEU A 111 12.19 14.05 -2.80
N ASN A 112 11.41 15.11 -2.68
CA ASN A 112 10.89 15.58 -1.40
C ASN A 112 9.66 14.76 -0.94
N GLU A 113 9.22 14.94 0.31
CA GLU A 113 8.10 14.15 0.87
C GLU A 113 6.77 14.31 0.10
N GLU A 114 6.48 15.48 -0.47
CA GLU A 114 5.26 15.67 -1.28
C GLU A 114 5.36 14.94 -2.62
N GLU A 115 6.55 14.93 -3.22
CA GLU A 115 6.83 14.20 -4.46
C GLU A 115 6.77 12.68 -4.23
N VAL A 116 7.32 12.20 -3.12
CA VAL A 116 7.26 10.79 -2.71
C VAL A 116 5.81 10.37 -2.48
N ASP A 117 5.02 11.16 -1.77
CA ASP A 117 3.59 10.89 -1.53
C ASP A 117 2.81 10.81 -2.86
N ALA A 118 3.05 11.74 -3.79
CA ALA A 118 2.43 11.71 -5.11
C ALA A 118 2.77 10.43 -5.87
N VAL A 119 4.05 10.08 -5.99
CA VAL A 119 4.48 8.87 -6.70
C VAL A 119 3.97 7.60 -6.00
N ALA A 120 3.94 7.58 -4.66
CA ALA A 120 3.42 6.46 -3.87
C ALA A 120 1.95 6.20 -4.17
N LYS A 121 1.12 7.25 -4.15
CA LYS A 121 -0.32 7.14 -4.44
C LYS A 121 -0.59 6.62 -5.84
N HIS A 122 0.15 7.10 -6.84
CA HIS A 122 0.06 6.56 -8.20
C HIS A 122 0.48 5.09 -8.28
N THR A 123 1.56 4.71 -7.59
CA THR A 123 2.03 3.32 -7.54
C THR A 123 0.99 2.40 -6.89
N ILE A 124 0.41 2.82 -5.76
CA ILE A 124 -0.63 2.07 -5.04
C ILE A 124 -1.85 1.87 -5.94
N LEU A 125 -2.30 2.92 -6.62
CA LEU A 125 -3.42 2.87 -7.56
C LEU A 125 -3.18 1.88 -8.71
N THR A 126 -2.01 1.93 -9.32
CA THR A 126 -1.64 1.02 -10.40
C THR A 126 -1.63 -0.43 -9.95
N ILE A 127 -1.11 -0.72 -8.75
CA ILE A 127 -1.12 -2.09 -8.19
C ILE A 127 -2.56 -2.52 -7.86
N ALA A 128 -3.35 -1.63 -7.23
CA ALA A 128 -4.69 -1.97 -6.75
C ALA A 128 -5.72 -2.18 -7.87
N THR A 129 -5.51 -1.55 -9.01
CA THR A 129 -6.37 -1.67 -10.21
C THR A 129 -5.79 -2.65 -11.24
N GLN A 130 -4.70 -3.33 -10.90
CA GLN A 130 -4.00 -4.21 -11.81
C GLN A 130 -4.88 -5.41 -12.20
N GLY A 131 -5.07 -5.61 -13.52
CA GLY A 131 -5.91 -6.68 -14.05
C GLY A 131 -7.42 -6.41 -13.94
N GLU A 132 -7.82 -5.26 -13.39
CA GLU A 132 -9.22 -4.89 -13.22
C GLU A 132 -9.73 -4.15 -14.47
N GLN A 133 -11.00 -4.41 -14.79
CA GLN A 133 -11.68 -3.80 -15.93
C GLN A 133 -12.74 -2.81 -15.46
N VAL A 134 -12.90 -1.72 -16.19
CA VAL A 134 -14.01 -0.80 -15.99
C VAL A 134 -15.26 -1.40 -16.59
N VAL A 135 -16.31 -1.46 -15.78
CA VAL A 135 -17.65 -1.96 -16.13
C VAL A 135 -18.60 -0.78 -16.29
N GLY A 136 -19.43 -0.80 -17.34
CA GLY A 136 -20.45 0.21 -17.60
C GLY A 136 -20.35 0.82 -19.01
N PRO A 137 -21.05 1.96 -19.27
CA PRO A 137 -21.88 2.69 -18.32
C PRO A 137 -23.16 1.95 -17.92
N ASP A 138 -23.69 2.23 -16.71
CA ASP A 138 -25.05 1.85 -16.32
C ASP A 138 -26.11 2.78 -16.94
N ASP A 139 -27.39 2.55 -16.64
CA ASP A 139 -28.51 3.37 -17.13
C ASP A 139 -28.43 4.85 -16.69
N SER A 140 -27.60 5.17 -15.69
CA SER A 140 -27.35 6.53 -15.19
C SER A 140 -26.03 7.12 -15.70
N GLY A 141 -25.31 6.43 -16.60
CA GLY A 141 -24.03 6.88 -17.15
C GLY A 141 -22.81 6.63 -16.25
N ASN A 142 -22.96 5.94 -15.12
CA ASN A 142 -21.86 5.67 -14.20
C ASN A 142 -20.97 4.53 -14.71
N LYS A 143 -19.67 4.71 -14.54
CA LYS A 143 -18.65 3.69 -14.80
C LYS A 143 -18.08 3.21 -13.47
N PHE A 144 -17.79 1.93 -13.37
CA PHE A 144 -17.32 1.31 -12.14
C PHE A 144 -16.03 0.55 -12.37
N ILE A 145 -15.16 0.53 -11.37
CA ILE A 145 -13.98 -0.33 -11.35
C ILE A 145 -13.97 -1.11 -10.05
N LYS A 146 -13.50 -2.35 -10.12
CA LYS A 146 -13.27 -3.14 -8.92
C LYS A 146 -11.87 -2.80 -8.38
N ILE A 147 -11.79 -2.40 -7.11
CA ILE A 147 -10.52 -2.13 -6.42
C ILE A 147 -10.53 -2.89 -5.10
N ALA A 148 -9.59 -3.81 -4.92
CA ALA A 148 -9.47 -4.63 -3.70
C ALA A 148 -10.81 -5.23 -3.21
N ASN A 149 -11.57 -5.86 -4.11
CA ASN A 149 -12.89 -6.46 -3.85
C ASN A 149 -14.04 -5.48 -3.52
N LYS A 150 -13.82 -4.17 -3.66
CA LYS A 150 -14.90 -3.17 -3.63
C LYS A 150 -15.23 -2.73 -5.05
N PHE A 151 -16.51 -2.63 -5.36
CA PHE A 151 -16.97 -2.05 -6.63
C PHE A 151 -17.16 -0.55 -6.42
N VAL A 152 -16.31 0.26 -7.06
CA VAL A 152 -16.23 1.71 -6.81
C VAL A 152 -16.72 2.47 -8.04
N ASN A 153 -17.60 3.44 -7.83
CA ASN A 153 -18.01 4.38 -8.87
C ASN A 153 -16.84 5.30 -9.20
N LEU A 154 -16.44 5.37 -10.47
CA LEU A 154 -15.34 6.23 -10.92
C LEU A 154 -15.65 7.71 -10.69
N ASN A 155 -16.93 8.10 -10.69
CA ASN A 155 -17.33 9.48 -10.41
C ASN A 155 -17.05 9.88 -8.96
N ASP A 156 -17.01 8.92 -8.03
CA ASP A 156 -16.88 9.12 -6.59
C ASP A 156 -15.51 8.63 -6.04
N LEU A 157 -14.55 8.38 -6.93
CA LEU A 157 -13.25 7.85 -6.53
C LEU A 157 -12.41 8.93 -5.82
N ASP A 158 -12.11 8.69 -4.53
CA ASP A 158 -11.39 9.60 -3.64
C ASP A 158 -10.08 8.96 -3.12
N ILE A 159 -9.06 9.79 -2.90
CA ILE A 159 -7.77 9.36 -2.38
C ILE A 159 -7.83 8.67 -1.02
N ASN A 160 -8.79 9.02 -0.18
CA ASN A 160 -8.95 8.40 1.14
C ASN A 160 -9.42 6.95 1.02
N LEU A 161 -10.20 6.62 -0.01
CA LEU A 161 -10.56 5.22 -0.30
C LEU A 161 -9.30 4.39 -0.62
N ILE A 162 -8.30 5.01 -1.23
CA ILE A 162 -7.05 4.36 -1.66
C ILE A 162 -6.14 4.02 -0.46
N ALA A 163 -6.10 4.86 0.58
CA ALA A 163 -5.32 4.58 1.78
C ALA A 163 -5.83 3.35 2.55
N GLU A 164 -7.13 3.08 2.49
CA GLU A 164 -7.76 1.89 3.09
C GLU A 164 -7.77 0.66 2.17
N ILE A 165 -7.49 0.85 0.88
CA ILE A 165 -7.39 -0.23 -0.07
C ILE A 165 -6.15 -1.06 0.28
N ASN A 166 -6.30 -2.39 0.33
CA ASN A 166 -5.16 -3.29 0.29
C ASN A 166 -4.73 -3.46 -1.18
N PRO A 167 -3.67 -2.78 -1.66
CA PRO A 167 -3.25 -2.88 -3.05
C PRO A 167 -2.87 -4.31 -3.46
N PHE A 168 -2.53 -5.18 -2.49
CA PHE A 168 -2.09 -6.55 -2.76
C PHE A 168 -3.18 -7.59 -2.51
N GLN A 169 -4.45 -7.19 -2.48
CA GLN A 169 -5.56 -8.14 -2.38
C GLN A 169 -5.48 -9.23 -3.46
N ARG A 170 -5.06 -8.86 -4.67
CA ARG A 170 -4.87 -9.81 -5.77
C ARG A 170 -3.81 -10.86 -5.48
N ALA A 171 -2.72 -10.45 -4.84
CA ALA A 171 -1.67 -11.36 -4.39
C ALA A 171 -2.23 -12.39 -3.40
N TYR A 172 -3.05 -11.94 -2.43
CA TYR A 172 -3.75 -12.82 -1.49
C TYR A 172 -4.73 -13.77 -2.19
N GLU A 173 -5.44 -13.33 -3.23
CA GLU A 173 -6.32 -14.20 -4.01
C GLU A 173 -5.55 -15.31 -4.74
N VAL A 174 -4.41 -14.98 -5.33
CA VAL A 174 -3.52 -15.97 -5.96
C VAL A 174 -3.03 -16.96 -4.90
N VAL A 175 -2.60 -16.48 -3.74
CA VAL A 175 -2.15 -17.31 -2.62
C VAL A 175 -3.24 -18.28 -2.15
N SER A 176 -4.44 -17.76 -1.88
CA SER A 176 -5.56 -18.52 -1.30
C SER A 176 -6.17 -19.52 -2.27
N LYS A 177 -6.07 -19.30 -3.57
CA LYS A 177 -6.46 -20.30 -4.59
C LYS A 177 -5.46 -21.43 -4.72
N SER A 178 -4.18 -21.18 -4.45
CA SER A 178 -3.12 -22.18 -4.61
C SER A 178 -2.82 -22.99 -3.35
N LEU A 179 -3.35 -22.61 -2.18
CA LEU A 179 -3.00 -23.20 -0.89
C LEU A 179 -4.23 -23.58 -0.06
N THR A 180 -4.07 -24.60 0.79
CA THR A 180 -5.07 -24.90 1.83
C THR A 180 -4.95 -23.92 3.00
N PRO A 181 -6.04 -23.67 3.74
CA PRO A 181 -6.01 -22.80 4.92
C PRO A 181 -4.95 -23.18 5.96
N GLU A 182 -4.64 -24.47 6.12
CA GLU A 182 -3.63 -24.98 7.06
C GLU A 182 -2.22 -24.58 6.64
N VAL A 183 -1.90 -24.69 5.35
CA VAL A 183 -0.60 -24.29 4.82
C VAL A 183 -0.45 -22.78 4.88
N LEU A 184 -1.51 -22.02 4.56
CA LEU A 184 -1.51 -20.56 4.68
C LEU A 184 -1.23 -20.11 6.12
N ARG A 185 -1.91 -20.70 7.11
CA ARG A 185 -1.66 -20.45 8.53
C ARG A 185 -0.23 -20.78 8.95
N THR A 186 0.32 -21.88 8.43
CA THR A 186 1.71 -22.27 8.71
C THR A 186 2.70 -21.25 8.15
N ILE A 187 2.45 -20.75 6.94
CA ILE A 187 3.28 -19.70 6.32
C ILE A 187 3.18 -18.39 7.11
N GLN A 188 1.97 -17.97 7.48
CA GLN A 188 1.74 -16.79 8.33
C GLN A 188 2.54 -16.89 9.62
N TYR A 189 2.42 -18.00 10.34
CA TYR A 189 3.16 -18.23 11.58
C TYR A 189 4.67 -18.12 11.39
N VAL A 190 5.24 -18.75 10.34
CA VAL A 190 6.68 -18.68 10.07
C VAL A 190 7.14 -17.26 9.69
N ILE A 191 6.30 -16.47 9.01
CA ILE A 191 6.60 -15.07 8.69
C ILE A 191 6.56 -14.21 9.94
N GLU A 192 5.52 -14.38 10.76
CA GLU A 192 5.34 -13.65 12.02
C GLU A 192 6.47 -13.95 13.01
N ASP A 193 6.86 -15.21 13.14
CA ASP A 193 7.99 -15.63 13.99
C ASP A 193 9.29 -14.92 13.58
N LYS A 194 9.61 -14.91 12.29
CA LYS A 194 10.80 -14.20 11.76
C LYS A 194 10.73 -12.70 11.91
N ARG A 195 9.54 -12.10 11.77
CA ARG A 195 9.36 -10.65 11.91
C ARG A 195 9.42 -10.21 13.37
N SER A 196 8.94 -11.05 14.28
CA SER A 196 8.98 -10.81 15.73
C SER A 196 10.40 -10.61 16.24
N GLU A 197 11.41 -11.13 15.55
CA GLU A 197 12.83 -10.93 15.89
C GLU A 197 13.37 -9.54 15.52
N LYS A 198 12.78 -8.81 14.56
CA LYS A 198 13.30 -7.51 14.08
C LYS A 198 12.17 -6.56 13.67
N LEU A 199 11.80 -5.67 14.60
CA LEU A 199 10.99 -4.50 14.29
C LEU A 199 11.87 -3.43 13.63
N THR A 200 11.45 -2.87 12.49
CA THR A 200 12.19 -1.76 11.87
C THR A 200 11.84 -0.43 12.53
N ASP A 201 12.71 0.56 12.38
CA ASP A 201 12.52 1.91 12.92
C ASP A 201 11.21 2.54 12.40
N GLU A 202 10.92 2.37 11.12
CA GLU A 202 9.73 2.93 10.49
C GLU A 202 8.45 2.22 10.94
N GLU A 203 8.49 0.88 11.09
CA GLU A 203 7.37 0.15 11.68
C GLU A 203 7.09 0.61 13.10
N ALA A 204 8.14 0.80 13.90
CA ALA A 204 8.02 1.28 15.26
C ALA A 204 7.43 2.69 15.32
N ILE A 205 7.81 3.57 14.39
CA ILE A 205 7.26 4.92 14.29
C ILE A 205 5.77 4.87 13.98
N LEU A 206 5.31 4.12 12.96
CA LEU A 206 3.89 4.08 12.61
C LEU A 206 3.03 3.49 13.75
N LEU A 207 3.49 2.40 14.37
CA LEU A 207 2.84 1.79 15.54
C LEU A 207 2.71 2.78 16.70
N PHE A 208 3.74 3.60 16.91
CA PHE A 208 3.75 4.60 17.97
C PHE A 208 2.90 5.84 17.66
N THR A 209 2.92 6.34 16.43
CA THR A 209 2.25 7.61 16.08
C THR A 209 0.78 7.42 15.76
N LYS A 210 0.40 6.31 15.12
CA LYS A 210 -0.96 6.10 14.61
C LYS A 210 -1.77 5.08 15.42
N TYR A 211 -1.16 3.97 15.85
CA TYR A 211 -1.89 2.89 16.52
C TYR A 211 -1.91 3.00 18.04
N LEU A 212 -0.85 3.51 18.67
CA LEU A 212 -0.85 3.73 20.12
C LEU A 212 -1.96 4.69 20.57
N PRO A 213 -2.29 5.80 19.87
CA PRO A 213 -3.44 6.62 20.22
C PRO A 213 -4.77 5.85 20.14
N LYS A 214 -5.02 5.14 19.04
CA LYS A 214 -6.23 4.30 18.87
C LYS A 214 -6.36 3.25 19.98
N TRP A 215 -5.26 2.55 20.27
CA TRP A 215 -5.23 1.56 21.36
C TRP A 215 -5.57 2.19 22.72
N ARG A 216 -5.10 3.42 23.00
CA ARG A 216 -5.41 4.14 24.25
C ARG A 216 -6.89 4.51 24.34
N GLU A 217 -7.52 4.86 23.23
CA GLU A 217 -8.96 5.15 23.16
C GLU A 217 -9.79 3.89 23.42
N GLU A 218 -9.39 2.76 22.85
CA GLU A 218 -10.05 1.46 23.02
C GLU A 218 -9.80 0.81 24.39
N ASN A 219 -8.73 1.19 25.08
CA ASN A 219 -8.35 0.65 26.39
C ASN A 219 -8.31 1.75 27.48
N PRO A 220 -9.45 2.40 27.79
CA PRO A 220 -9.49 3.46 28.78
C PRO A 220 -9.07 2.92 30.16
N GLY A 221 -8.03 3.53 30.73
CA GLY A 221 -7.48 3.16 32.05
C GLY A 221 -6.23 2.28 32.00
N LYS A 222 -5.84 1.72 30.85
CA LYS A 222 -4.51 1.10 30.72
C LYS A 222 -3.46 2.16 30.40
N VAL A 223 -2.33 2.14 31.11
CA VAL A 223 -1.26 3.16 30.98
C VAL A 223 -0.41 2.96 29.72
N LYS A 224 -0.11 1.70 29.38
CA LYS A 224 0.70 1.31 28.23
C LYS A 224 0.37 -0.12 27.80
N PRO A 225 0.55 -0.46 26.52
CA PRO A 225 0.50 -1.84 26.09
C PRO A 225 1.71 -2.61 26.64
N GLU A 226 1.53 -3.90 26.89
CA GLU A 226 2.54 -4.77 27.47
C GLU A 226 2.97 -5.84 26.47
N ILE A 227 4.24 -6.27 26.54
CA ILE A 227 4.79 -7.28 25.62
C ILE A 227 4.14 -8.66 25.80
N ASN A 228 3.50 -8.88 26.95
CA ASN A 228 2.81 -10.13 27.30
C ASN A 228 1.28 -9.99 27.19
N ASP A 229 0.75 -8.94 26.55
CA ASP A 229 -0.69 -8.77 26.38
C ASP A 229 -1.27 -9.92 25.51
N GLY A 230 -2.53 -10.27 25.76
CA GLY A 230 -3.26 -11.26 24.98
C GLY A 230 -3.56 -10.76 23.57
N ASP A 231 -3.69 -9.45 23.39
CA ASP A 231 -3.87 -8.80 22.10
C ASP A 231 -2.55 -8.73 21.30
N PRO A 232 -2.46 -9.36 20.13
CA PRO A 232 -1.28 -9.29 19.26
C PRO A 232 -0.90 -7.85 18.87
N LEU A 233 -1.88 -6.97 18.66
CA LEU A 233 -1.63 -5.58 18.30
C LEU A 233 -0.98 -4.83 19.47
N ALA A 234 -1.55 -4.95 20.68
CA ALA A 234 -0.96 -4.41 21.89
C ALA A 234 0.50 -4.87 22.09
N ARG A 235 0.80 -6.17 21.94
CA ARG A 235 2.19 -6.66 22.04
C ARG A 235 3.12 -5.98 21.04
N ARG A 236 2.66 -5.80 19.80
CA ARG A 236 3.47 -5.19 18.75
C ARG A 236 3.72 -3.70 19.01
N ILE A 237 2.71 -2.97 19.52
CA ILE A 237 2.88 -1.58 19.97
C ILE A 237 3.86 -1.52 21.16
N ALA A 238 3.82 -2.48 22.08
CA ALA A 238 4.76 -2.54 23.20
C ALA A 238 6.22 -2.75 22.73
N MET A 239 6.43 -3.62 21.73
CA MET A 239 7.73 -3.80 21.08
C MET A 239 8.20 -2.51 20.41
N ALA A 240 7.31 -1.80 19.71
CA ALA A 240 7.61 -0.50 19.09
C ALA A 240 8.08 0.55 20.10
N ILE A 241 7.41 0.65 21.25
CA ILE A 241 7.81 1.58 22.31
C ILE A 241 9.22 1.27 22.81
N GLU A 242 9.56 -0.01 23.02
CA GLU A 242 10.88 -0.39 23.51
C GLU A 242 11.97 -0.16 22.46
N HIS A 243 11.69 -0.45 21.18
CA HIS A 243 12.59 -0.17 20.06
C HIS A 243 12.92 1.32 19.95
N LEU A 244 11.90 2.18 19.98
CA LEU A 244 12.09 3.64 19.93
C LEU A 244 12.87 4.18 21.14
N ARG A 245 12.69 3.58 22.33
CA ARG A 245 13.51 3.92 23.51
C ARG A 245 14.96 3.53 23.33
N GLN A 246 15.24 2.38 22.73
CA GLN A 246 16.60 1.96 22.41
C GLN A 246 17.25 2.90 21.39
N LEU A 247 16.55 3.24 20.30
CA LEU A 247 17.02 4.23 19.32
C LEU A 247 17.35 5.58 19.97
N LYS A 248 16.47 6.08 20.85
CA LYS A 248 16.71 7.31 21.60
C LYS A 248 17.97 7.20 22.48
N ARG A 249 18.13 6.10 23.22
CA ARG A 249 19.33 5.85 24.05
C ARG A 249 20.60 5.85 23.21
N ASN A 250 20.60 5.14 22.07
CA ASN A 250 21.74 5.04 21.18
C ASN A 250 22.13 6.41 20.58
N LYS A 251 21.14 7.21 20.16
CA LYS A 251 21.37 8.55 19.62
C LYS A 251 21.95 9.50 20.67
N LEU A 252 21.49 9.42 21.92
CA LEU A 252 22.05 10.20 23.02
C LEU A 252 23.47 9.78 23.39
N ALA A 253 23.79 8.48 23.32
CA ALA A 253 25.12 7.95 23.58
C ALA A 253 26.14 8.32 22.49
N GLN A 254 25.71 8.49 21.23
CA GLN A 254 26.56 8.96 20.14
C GLN A 254 26.83 10.47 20.15
N GLN A 255 26.09 11.23 20.96
CA GLN A 255 26.25 12.68 21.13
C GLN A 255 27.11 13.06 22.34
N GLN A 256 27.63 12.07 23.07
CA GLN A 256 28.58 12.22 24.19
C GLN A 256 29.97 11.80 23.75
#